data_AF-A0A9P4MF18-F1
#
_entry.id   AF-A0A9P4MF18-F1
#
_cell.length_a   1.000
_cell.length_b   1.000
_cell.length_c   1.000
_cell.angle_alpha   90.00
_cell.angle_beta   90.00
_cell.angle_gamma   90.00
#
_symmetry.space_group_name_H-M   'P 1'
#
loop_
_entity.id
_entity.type
_entity.pdbx_description
1 polymer ?
#
loop_
_entity_poly.entity_id
_entity_poly.type
_entity_poly.pdbx_seq_one_letter_code
_entity_poly.pdbx_strand_id
1 'polypeptide(L)'
;MSNAATQYYELYRRGSLGTSLADVLDDFVTTARMEPQLANKMFQHFDKHIAEVLGEKVKARMSFKGHLDTYRFCDDVWTFIIKDVNFKLDNSSQVASDKVKIVAMNAKKPGEV
;
A
#
# COMPACT_ATOMS: atom_id res chain seq x y z
N MET A 1 20.84 -13.30 -15.76
CA MET A 1 19.55 -13.98 -15.50
C MET A 1 19.07 -13.51 -14.13
N SER A 2 18.25 -12.45 -14.07
CA SER A 2 17.66 -11.99 -12.81
C SER A 2 16.49 -12.90 -12.48
N ASN A 3 16.62 -13.65 -11.38
CA ASN A 3 15.56 -14.47 -10.84
C ASN A 3 14.40 -13.52 -10.47
N ALA A 4 13.36 -13.45 -11.30
CA ALA A 4 12.16 -12.67 -11.04
C ALA A 4 11.35 -13.41 -9.96
N ALA A 5 11.89 -13.44 -8.74
CA ALA A 5 11.08 -13.72 -7.57
C ALA A 5 9.90 -12.74 -7.63
N THR A 6 8.68 -13.25 -7.53
CA THR A 6 7.45 -12.46 -7.53
C THR A 6 7.61 -11.30 -6.54
N GLN A 7 7.98 -10.12 -7.06
CA GLN A 7 8.31 -8.97 -6.25
C GLN A 7 6.98 -8.37 -5.84
N TYR A 8 6.60 -8.57 -4.59
CA TYR A 8 5.43 -7.91 -4.05
C TYR A 8 5.68 -6.41 -3.98
N TYR A 9 4.62 -5.65 -4.19
CA TYR A 9 4.68 -4.22 -4.17
C TYR A 9 4.97 -3.69 -2.74
N GLU A 10 5.94 -2.79 -2.63
CA GLU A 10 6.30 -2.15 -1.36
C GLU A 10 5.37 -0.98 -0.97
N LEU A 11 4.30 -0.71 -1.74
CA LEU A 11 3.37 0.41 -1.51
C LEU A 11 2.79 0.39 -0.09
N TYR A 12 2.44 -0.79 0.41
CA TYR A 12 1.79 -0.93 1.71
C TYR A 12 2.72 -0.63 2.88
N ARG A 13 4.04 -0.56 2.66
CA ARG A 13 5.00 -0.11 3.69
C ARG A 13 4.76 1.34 4.13
N ARG A 14 4.13 2.15 3.28
CA ARG A 14 3.73 3.54 3.60
C ARG A 14 2.37 3.66 4.29
N GLY A 15 1.63 2.56 4.43
CA GLY A 15 0.40 2.55 5.23
C GLY A 15 0.72 2.50 6.71
N SER A 16 -0.25 2.81 7.58
CA SER A 16 -0.03 2.92 9.03
C SER A 16 0.60 1.66 9.65
N LEU A 17 0.25 0.46 9.17
CA LEU A 17 0.84 -0.79 9.63
C LEU A 17 2.31 -0.92 9.19
N GLY A 18 2.61 -0.55 7.95
CA GLY A 18 3.95 -0.58 7.39
C GLY A 18 4.89 0.43 8.04
N THR A 19 4.40 1.64 8.32
CA THR A 19 5.18 2.67 9.03
C THR A 19 5.45 2.25 10.47
N SER A 20 4.44 1.72 11.17
CA SER A 20 4.61 1.20 12.54
C SER A 20 5.62 0.05 12.59
N LEU A 21 5.60 -0.83 11.59
CA LEU A 21 6.61 -1.90 11.47
C LEU A 21 8.01 -1.31 11.22
N ALA A 22 8.11 -0.32 10.33
CA ALA A 22 9.38 0.33 10.02
C ALA A 22 10.00 0.99 11.25
N ASP A 23 9.20 1.69 12.05
CA ASP A 23 9.66 2.36 13.27
C ASP A 23 10.26 1.35 14.27
N VAL A 24 9.59 0.19 14.45
CA VAL A 24 10.08 -0.88 15.37
C VAL A 24 11.35 -1.55 14.82
N LEU A 25 11.40 -1.82 13.51
CA LEU A 25 12.58 -2.43 12.90
C LEU A 25 13.78 -1.49 12.93
N ASP A 26 13.58 -0.19 12.73
CA ASP A 26 14.63 0.82 12.84
C ASP A 26 15.17 0.93 14.28
N ASP A 27 14.30 0.91 15.29
CA ASP A 27 14.72 0.87 16.70
C ASP A 27 15.57 -0.38 17.00
N PHE A 28 15.20 -1.56 16.49
CA PHE A 28 15.99 -2.78 16.72
C PHE A 28 17.35 -2.76 16.01
N VAL A 29 17.43 -2.15 14.83
CA VAL A 29 18.68 -2.02 14.10
C VAL A 29 19.59 -1.00 14.78
N THR A 30 19.06 0.16 15.14
CA THR A 30 19.82 1.25 15.80
C THR A 30 20.31 0.85 17.18
N THR A 31 19.56 0.03 17.92
CA THR A 31 19.96 -0.53 19.21
C THR A 31 20.84 -1.79 19.10
N ALA A 32 21.29 -2.15 17.88
CA ALA A 32 22.11 -3.34 17.59
C ALA A 32 21.49 -4.67 18.08
N ARG A 33 20.16 -4.73 18.19
CA ARG A 33 19.40 -5.94 18.54
C ARG A 33 19.05 -6.77 17.31
N MET A 34 19.16 -6.19 16.12
CA MET A 34 18.86 -6.81 14.85
C MET A 34 19.84 -6.35 13.76
N GLU A 35 20.29 -7.29 12.94
CA GLU A 35 21.07 -6.99 11.74
C GLU A 35 20.17 -6.35 10.65
N PRO A 36 20.64 -5.34 9.88
CA PRO A 36 19.84 -4.70 8.83
C PRO A 36 19.30 -5.68 7.79
N GLN A 37 20.05 -6.74 7.49
CA GLN A 37 19.63 -7.78 6.56
C GLN A 37 18.39 -8.56 7.04
N LEU A 38 18.21 -8.71 8.35
CA LEU A 38 17.04 -9.38 8.92
C LEU A 38 15.81 -8.47 8.82
N ALA A 39 15.95 -7.17 9.08
CA ALA A 39 14.86 -6.21 8.90
C ALA A 39 14.33 -6.20 7.44
N ASN A 40 15.23 -6.27 6.46
CA ASN A 40 14.83 -6.37 5.05
C ASN A 40 14.02 -7.65 4.74
N LYS A 41 14.37 -8.80 5.35
CA LYS A 41 13.57 -10.02 5.22
C LYS A 41 12.18 -9.89 5.85
N MET A 42 12.08 -9.18 6.98
CA MET A 42 10.79 -8.91 7.61
C MET A 42 9.89 -8.06 6.71
N PHE A 43 10.45 -7.05 6.05
CA PHE A 43 9.71 -6.26 5.06
C PHE A 43 9.25 -7.08 3.86
N GLN A 44 10.10 -7.97 3.33
CA GLN A 44 9.70 -8.87 2.23
C GLN A 44 8.53 -9.79 2.65
N HIS A 45 8.54 -10.29 3.89
CA HIS A 45 7.43 -11.07 4.43
C HIS A 45 6.16 -10.22 4.59
N PHE A 46 6.31 -8.98 5.06
CA PHE A 46 5.21 -8.04 5.17
C PHE A 46 4.56 -7.76 3.81
N ASP A 47 5.35 -7.43 2.77
CA ASP A 47 4.83 -7.10 1.44
C ASP A 47 4.03 -8.27 0.84
N LYS A 48 4.53 -9.49 1.02
CA LYS A 48 3.82 -10.71 0.61
C LYS A 48 2.48 -10.85 1.34
N HIS A 49 2.52 -10.84 2.67
CA HIS A 49 1.34 -11.19 3.46
C HIS A 49 0.26 -10.12 3.44
N ILE A 50 0.61 -8.83 3.38
CA ILE A 50 -0.39 -7.77 3.27
C ILE A 50 -1.13 -7.87 1.93
N ALA A 51 -0.43 -8.16 0.83
CA ALA A 51 -1.05 -8.34 -0.48
C ALA A 51 -2.00 -9.55 -0.50
N GLU A 52 -1.57 -10.70 0.05
CA GLU A 52 -2.38 -11.91 0.16
C GLU A 52 -3.64 -11.66 1.01
N VAL A 53 -3.48 -11.08 2.21
CA VAL A 53 -4.60 -10.83 3.13
C VAL A 53 -5.61 -9.84 2.53
N LEU A 54 -5.15 -8.77 1.89
CA LEU A 54 -6.04 -7.80 1.23
C LEU A 54 -6.79 -8.44 0.06
N GLY A 55 -6.15 -9.27 -0.75
CA GLY A 55 -6.79 -9.95 -1.89
C GLY A 55 -7.78 -11.05 -1.47
N GLU A 56 -7.43 -11.85 -0.46
CA GLU A 56 -8.20 -13.03 -0.10
C GLU A 56 -9.28 -12.75 0.94
N LYS A 57 -8.96 -11.98 1.98
CA LYS A 57 -9.81 -11.85 3.19
C LYS A 57 -10.67 -10.60 3.19
N VAL A 58 -10.25 -9.51 2.54
CA VAL A 58 -11.03 -8.27 2.53
C VAL A 58 -12.10 -8.33 1.45
N LYS A 59 -13.37 -8.23 1.87
CA LYS A 59 -14.55 -8.24 0.98
C LYS A 59 -15.36 -6.94 1.00
N ALA A 60 -15.02 -6.03 1.90
CA ALA A 60 -15.67 -4.73 2.02
C ALA A 60 -15.49 -3.93 0.72
N ARG A 61 -16.55 -3.25 0.31
CA ARG A 61 -16.57 -2.35 -0.83
C ARG A 61 -16.85 -0.93 -0.35
N MET A 62 -16.45 0.01 -1.18
CA MET A 62 -16.78 1.41 -1.02
C MET A 62 -16.96 2.06 -2.39
N SER A 63 -17.73 3.14 -2.42
CA SER A 63 -17.79 4.04 -3.57
C SER A 63 -17.42 5.44 -3.10
N PHE A 64 -16.90 6.28 -3.99
CA PHE A 64 -16.59 7.65 -3.65
C PHE A 64 -16.91 8.59 -4.80
N LYS A 65 -17.16 9.86 -4.46
CA LYS A 65 -17.29 10.96 -5.41
C LYS A 65 -16.46 12.13 -4.89
N GLY A 66 -15.89 12.91 -5.80
CA GLY A 66 -15.12 14.10 -5.49
C GLY A 66 -14.63 14.78 -6.77
N HIS A 67 -13.89 15.87 -6.62
CA HIS A 67 -13.35 16.65 -7.73
C HIS A 67 -11.88 16.29 -7.97
N LEU A 68 -11.55 15.83 -9.17
CA LEU A 68 -10.16 15.55 -9.54
C LEU A 68 -9.37 16.86 -9.62
N ASP A 69 -8.32 16.98 -8.83
CA ASP A 69 -7.42 18.16 -8.81
C ASP A 69 -6.26 17.95 -9.78
N THR A 70 -5.56 16.82 -9.66
CA THR A 70 -4.47 16.45 -10.57
C THR A 70 -4.28 14.94 -10.63
N TYR A 71 -3.71 14.45 -11.73
CA TYR A 71 -3.37 13.04 -11.92
C TYR A 71 -1.98 12.90 -12.56
N ARG A 72 -1.34 11.76 -12.33
CA ARG A 72 -0.08 11.36 -12.98
C ARG A 72 -0.06 9.85 -13.16
N PHE A 73 0.40 9.44 -14.33
CA PHE A 73 0.77 8.05 -14.62
C PHE A 73 2.26 8.02 -14.99
N CYS A 74 3.05 7.22 -14.27
CA CYS A 74 4.47 7.00 -14.52
C CYS A 74 4.86 5.66 -13.91
N ASP A 75 5.69 4.88 -14.60
CA ASP A 75 6.22 3.59 -14.16
C ASP A 75 5.12 2.62 -13.67
N ASP A 76 4.02 2.53 -14.43
CA ASP A 76 2.84 1.71 -14.09
C ASP A 76 2.14 2.07 -12.77
N VAL A 77 2.43 3.25 -12.23
CA VAL A 77 1.79 3.79 -11.02
C VAL A 77 0.90 4.97 -11.37
N TRP A 78 -0.39 4.84 -11.06
CA TRP A 78 -1.33 5.93 -11.05
C TRP A 78 -1.28 6.69 -9.72
N THR A 79 -1.28 8.01 -9.78
CA THR A 79 -1.45 8.88 -8.63
C THR A 79 -2.51 9.93 -8.92
N PHE A 80 -3.51 10.03 -8.05
CA PHE A 80 -4.58 11.02 -8.13
C PHE A 80 -4.60 11.87 -6.87
N ILE A 81 -4.89 13.16 -7.03
CA ILE A 81 -5.26 14.05 -5.94
C ILE A 81 -6.72 14.44 -6.19
N ILE A 82 -7.59 14.15 -5.23
CA ILE A 82 -9.03 14.40 -5.32
C ILE A 82 -9.42 15.31 -4.15
N LYS A 83 -10.22 16.35 -4.43
CA LYS A 83 -10.76 17.31 -3.45
C LYS A 83 -12.24 17.04 -3.19
N ASP A 84 -12.71 17.49 -2.03
CA ASP A 84 -14.11 17.42 -1.60
C ASP A 84 -14.70 16.01 -1.79
N VAL A 85 -14.00 15.02 -1.23
CA VAL A 85 -14.30 13.61 -1.43
C VAL A 85 -15.30 13.13 -0.39
N ASN A 86 -16.35 12.44 -0.83
CA ASN A 86 -17.27 11.72 0.03
C ASN A 86 -17.24 10.22 -0.29
N PHE A 87 -16.83 9.41 0.69
CA PHE A 87 -16.82 7.95 0.63
C PHE A 87 -18.13 7.40 1.20
N LYS A 88 -18.71 6.41 0.52
CA LYS A 88 -19.84 5.61 0.98
C LYS A 88 -19.38 4.18 1.19
N LEU A 89 -19.54 3.70 2.42
CA LEU A 89 -19.19 2.34 2.84
C LEU A 89 -20.42 1.42 2.78
N ASP A 90 -20.19 0.10 2.75
CA ASP A 90 -21.26 -0.90 2.68
C ASP A 90 -22.26 -0.83 3.86
N ASN A 91 -21.81 -0.38 5.03
CA ASN A 91 -22.64 -0.20 6.22
C ASN A 91 -23.45 1.13 6.19
N SER A 92 -23.59 1.75 5.02
CA SER A 92 -24.23 3.07 4.81
C SER A 92 -23.56 4.25 5.53
N SER A 93 -22.39 4.04 6.15
CA SER A 93 -21.61 5.13 6.72
C SER A 93 -20.99 5.99 5.61
N GLN A 94 -20.94 7.29 5.86
CA GLN A 94 -20.30 8.25 4.97
C GLN A 94 -19.10 8.89 5.65
N VAL A 95 -18.01 9.03 4.91
CA VAL A 95 -16.78 9.67 5.39
C VAL A 95 -16.39 10.73 4.38
N ALA A 96 -16.31 11.99 4.84
CA ALA A 96 -15.89 13.11 4.01
C ALA A 96 -14.43 13.49 4.28
N SER A 97 -13.74 13.99 3.27
CA SER A 97 -12.40 14.57 3.39
C SER A 97 -12.20 15.67 2.35
N ASP A 98 -11.59 16.78 2.75
CA ASP A 98 -11.28 17.91 1.87
C ASP A 98 -10.32 17.52 0.75
N LYS A 99 -9.41 16.57 1.03
CA LYS A 99 -8.36 16.16 0.08
C LYS A 99 -7.90 14.72 0.34
N VAL A 100 -7.81 13.93 -0.73
CA VAL A 100 -7.28 12.56 -0.70
C VAL A 100 -6.25 12.36 -1.80
N LYS A 101 -5.18 11.63 -1.47
CA LYS A 101 -4.21 11.12 -2.43
C LYS A 101 -4.44 9.62 -2.64
N ILE A 102 -4.69 9.21 -3.88
CA ILE A 102 -4.82 7.80 -4.27
C ILE A 102 -3.56 7.41 -5.03
N VAL A 103 -2.89 6.34 -4.60
CA VAL A 103 -1.76 5.73 -5.31
C VAL A 103 -2.17 4.30 -5.65
N ALA A 104 -2.22 3.98 -6.93
CA ALA A 104 -2.68 2.70 -7.44
C ALA A 104 -1.64 2.11 -8.40
N MET A 105 -1.38 0.82 -8.27
CA MET A 105 -0.47 0.07 -9.14
C MET A 105 -1.26 -0.98 -9.92
N ASN A 106 -0.63 -1.51 -10.97
CA ASN A 106 -1.24 -2.56 -11.78
C ASN A 106 -1.55 -3.80 -10.91
N ALA A 107 -2.76 -4.34 -11.06
CA ALA A 107 -3.22 -5.53 -10.35
C ALA A 107 -2.53 -6.81 -10.84
N LYS A 108 -1.97 -6.80 -12.06
CA LYS A 108 -1.18 -7.92 -12.57
C LYS A 108 0.07 -8.11 -11.71
N LYS A 109 0.39 -9.36 -11.37
CA LYS A 109 1.66 -9.66 -10.71
C LYS A 109 2.81 -9.35 -11.68
N PRO A 110 3.94 -8.81 -11.21
CA PRO A 110 5.13 -8.65 -12.06
C PRO A 110 5.50 -10.00 -12.70
N GLY A 111 5.34 -10.12 -14.02
CA GLY A 111 5.60 -11.34 -14.79
C GLY A 111 4.38 -12.05 -15.40
N GLU A 112 3.15 -11.61 -15.15
CA GLU A 112 1.95 -12.11 -15.86
C GLU A 112 1.70 -11.28 -17.14
N VAL A 113 1.77 -11.95 -18.30
CA VAL A 113 1.45 -11.36 -19.64
C VAL A 113 -0.05 -11.26 -19.82
#